data_AF-A0A2G2YLD8-F1
#
_entry.id   AF-A0A2G2YLD8-F1
#
_cell.length_a   1.000
_cell.length_b   1.000
_cell.length_c   1.000
_cell.angle_alpha   90.00
_cell.angle_beta   90.00
_cell.angle_gamma   90.00
#
_symmetry.space_group_name_H-M   'P 1'
#
loop_
_entity.id
_entity.type
_entity.pdbx_description
1 polymer ?
#
loop_
_entity_poly.entity_id
_entity_poly.type
_entity_poly.pdbx_seq_one_letter_code
_entity_poly.pdbx_strand_id
1 'polypeptide(L)' 'MFNEIVEVTGDGTNEVPALHEADIGFAISIAGTNDVEESIDITVLDDKFSIIANVASWGRSVCINIQKFVHFQLTISLAL' A
#
# COMPACT_ATOMS: atom_id res chain seq x y z
N MET A 1 18.27 8.74 12.19
CA MET A 1 17.61 8.00 11.10
C MET A 1 16.13 8.27 11.25
N PHE A 2 15.50 8.92 10.27
CA PHE A 2 14.06 9.15 10.30
C PHE A 2 13.39 7.81 10.00
N ASN A 3 12.49 7.35 10.88
CA ASN A 3 11.72 6.11 10.68
C ASN A 3 10.55 6.42 9.73
N GLU A 4 10.89 6.74 8.50
CA GLU A 4 9.96 7.06 7.43
C GLU A 4 9.39 5.78 6.83
N ILE A 5 8.12 5.84 6.44
CA ILE A 5 7.49 4.77 5.67
C ILE A 5 7.73 5.09 4.20
N VAL A 6 8.37 4.17 3.48
CA VAL A 6 8.81 4.35 2.10
C VAL A 6 7.99 3.47 1.18
N GLU A 7 7.39 4.11 0.18
CA GLU A 7 6.77 3.44 -0.96
C GLU A 7 7.74 3.51 -2.15
N VAL A 8 7.94 2.38 -2.84
CA VAL A 8 8.74 2.31 -4.07
C VAL A 8 7.84 1.89 -5.23
N THR A 9 7.92 2.60 -6.36
CA THR A 9 7.23 2.25 -7.60
C THR A 9 8.23 1.76 -8.65
N GLY A 10 7.96 0.64 -9.32
CA GLY A 10 8.81 0.08 -10.38
C GLY A 10 8.03 -0.65 -11.49
N ASP A 11 8.73 -1.04 -12.55
CA ASP A 11 8.21 -1.93 -13.62
C ASP A 11 8.51 -3.42 -13.36
N GLY A 12 9.35 -3.67 -12.35
CA GLY A 12 9.59 -4.97 -11.78
C GLY A 12 10.87 -5.63 -12.26
N THR A 13 11.41 -5.36 -13.45
CA THR A 13 12.57 -6.16 -13.91
C THR A 13 13.88 -5.85 -13.19
N ASN A 14 14.15 -4.57 -12.96
CA ASN A 14 15.41 -4.11 -12.37
C ASN A 14 15.23 -3.58 -10.95
N GLU A 15 14.00 -3.28 -10.54
CA GLU A 15 13.70 -2.71 -9.23
C GLU A 15 13.31 -3.73 -8.16
N VAL A 16 13.35 -5.05 -8.44
CA VAL A 16 12.98 -6.12 -7.49
C VAL A 16 13.58 -5.91 -6.09
N PRO A 17 14.90 -5.65 -5.94
CA PRO A 17 15.48 -5.50 -4.60
C PRO A 17 14.93 -4.29 -3.85
N ALA A 18 14.65 -3.19 -4.56
CA ALA A 18 14.12 -1.97 -3.97
C ALA A 18 12.62 -2.10 -3.63
N LEU A 19 11.85 -2.82 -4.46
CA LEU A 19 10.45 -3.15 -4.18
C LEU A 19 10.32 -4.05 -2.96
N HIS A 20 11.23 -5.02 -2.81
CA HIS A 20 11.25 -5.93 -1.66
C HIS A 20 11.74 -5.25 -0.36
N GLU A 21 12.65 -4.27 -0.43
CA GLU A 21 13.13 -3.53 0.75
C GLU A 21 12.18 -2.40 1.20
N ALA A 22 11.25 -1.98 0.34
CA ALA A 22 10.28 -0.95 0.66
C ALA A 22 9.24 -1.44 1.69
N ASP A 23 8.61 -0.50 2.41
CA ASP A 23 7.46 -0.84 3.26
C ASP A 23 6.24 -1.20 2.40
N ILE A 24 6.16 -0.63 1.19
CA ILE A 24 5.11 -0.91 0.21
C ILE A 24 5.70 -0.85 -1.20
N GLY A 25 5.67 -1.97 -1.92
CA GLY A 25 6.07 -2.08 -3.32
C GLY A 25 4.89 -1.92 -4.29
N PHE A 26 4.96 -0.91 -5.16
CA PHE A 26 4.01 -0.71 -6.26
C PHE A 26 4.63 -1.12 -7.59
N ALA A 27 3.95 -1.98 -8.34
CA ALA A 27 4.28 -2.23 -9.73
C ALA A 27 3.24 -1.67 -10.66
N ILE A 28 3.69 -1.07 -11.74
CA ILE A 28 2.81 -0.69 -12.84
C ILE A 28 2.87 -1.79 -13.87
N SER A 29 1.73 -2.41 -14.15
CA SER A 29 1.63 -3.53 -15.08
C SER A 29 1.87 -3.04 -16.51
N ILE A 30 3.14 -3.03 -16.92
CA ILE A 30 3.51 -3.09 -18.33
C ILE A 30 3.53 -4.58 -18.68
N ALA A 31 2.64 -5.00 -19.57
CA ALA A 31 2.39 -6.41 -19.89
C ALA A 31 3.68 -7.26 -20.01
N GLY A 32 3.84 -8.28 -19.15
CA GLY A 32 4.72 -9.42 -19.42
C GLY A 32 5.72 -9.86 -18.34
N THR A 33 5.81 -9.22 -17.18
CA THR A 33 6.79 -9.58 -16.13
C THR A 33 6.21 -10.43 -15.02
N ASN A 34 6.12 -11.75 -15.27
CA ASN A 34 5.68 -12.74 -14.29
C ASN A 34 6.75 -13.07 -13.22
N ASP A 35 8.01 -12.70 -13.45
CA ASP A 35 9.13 -13.09 -12.59
C ASP A 35 9.22 -12.26 -11.30
N VAL A 36 8.33 -11.27 -11.11
CA VAL A 36 8.46 -10.24 -10.06
C VAL A 36 7.22 -10.15 -9.16
N GLU A 37 6.16 -10.89 -9.45
CA GLU A 37 4.89 -10.80 -8.72
C GLU A 37 5.02 -11.06 -7.21
N GLU A 38 6.01 -11.84 -6.77
CA GLU A 38 6.20 -12.16 -5.35
C GLU A 38 6.75 -10.98 -4.53
N SER A 39 7.41 -10.01 -5.17
CA SER A 39 8.01 -8.85 -4.49
C SER A 39 7.13 -7.59 -4.57
N ILE A 40 5.92 -7.70 -5.11
CA ILE A 40 5.01 -6.58 -5.36
C ILE A 40 3.80 -6.70 -4.44
N ASP A 41 3.55 -5.67 -3.62
CA ASP A 41 2.37 -5.62 -2.76
C ASP A 41 1.13 -5.15 -3.53
N ILE A 42 1.30 -4.18 -4.43
CA ILE A 42 0.19 -3.55 -5.17
C ILE A 42 0.53 -3.42 -6.65
N THR A 43 -0.26 -4.08 -7.50
CA THR A 43 -0.14 -3.97 -8.96
C THR A 43 -1.19 -3.01 -9.52
N VAL A 44 -0.72 -1.97 -10.22
CA VAL A 44 -1.56 -1.01 -10.96
C VAL A 44 -1.84 -1.56 -12.36
N LEU A 45 -3.11 -1.82 -12.65
CA LEU A 45 -3.53 -2.43 -13.93
C LEU A 45 -3.80 -1.42 -15.06
N ASP A 46 -4.06 -0.15 -14.74
CA ASP A 46 -4.53 0.88 -15.69
C ASP A 46 -3.44 1.91 -16.03
N ASP A 47 -2.16 1.55 -15.83
CA ASP A 47 -0.95 2.34 -16.18
C ASP A 47 -1.03 3.85 -15.84
N LYS A 48 -1.75 4.17 -14.75
CA LYS A 48 -2.04 5.54 -14.33
C LYS A 48 -1.45 5.78 -12.95
N PHE A 49 -0.42 6.62 -12.91
CA PHE A 49 0.17 7.12 -11.66
C PHE A 49 -0.85 7.81 -10.74
N SER A 50 -1.98 8.32 -11.28
CA SER A 50 -3.06 8.88 -10.45
C SER A 50 -3.66 7.88 -9.48
N ILE A 51 -3.50 6.57 -9.74
CA ILE A 51 -4.00 5.51 -8.84
C ILE A 51 -3.25 5.52 -7.51
N ILE A 52 -1.96 5.86 -7.48
CA ILE A 52 -1.18 5.93 -6.23
C ILE A 52 -1.79 6.95 -5.25
N ALA A 53 -2.16 8.14 -5.75
CA ALA A 53 -2.83 9.15 -4.93
C ALA A 53 -4.19 8.66 -4.38
N ASN A 54 -4.94 7.91 -5.20
CA ASN A 54 -6.21 7.32 -4.78
C ASN A 54 -6.01 6.23 -3.72
N VAL A 55 -5.01 5.36 -3.88
CA VAL A 55 -4.67 4.31 -2.91
C VAL A 55 -4.23 4.93 -1.59
N ALA A 56 -3.40 5.96 -1.61
CA ALA A 56 -3.01 6.70 -0.41
C ALA A 56 -4.22 7.32 0.33
N SER A 57 -5.17 7.88 -0.42
CA SER A 57 -6.42 8.41 0.15
C SER A 57 -7.29 7.32 0.78
N TRP A 58 -7.39 6.17 0.11
CA TRP A 58 -8.08 4.99 0.62
C TRP A 58 -7.45 4.43 1.89
N GLY A 59 -6.12 4.27 1.91
CA GLY A 59 -5.39 3.78 3.08
C GLY A 59 -5.62 4.65 4.32
N ARG A 60 -5.59 5.99 4.16
CA ARG A 60 -5.93 6.92 5.25
C ARG A 60 -7.37 6.75 5.72
N SER A 61 -8.31 6.60 4.79
CA SER A 61 -9.73 6.42 5.10
C SER A 61 -9.99 5.14 5.91
N VAL A 62 -9.34 4.03 5.53
CA VAL A 62 -9.42 2.75 6.25
C VAL A 62 -8.84 2.89 7.66
N CYS A 63 -7.66 3.50 7.82
CA CYS A 63 -7.04 3.73 9.13
C CYS A 63 -7.98 4.50 10.08
N ILE A 64 -8.57 5.60 9.61
CA ILE A 64 -9.52 6.40 10.39
C ILE A 64 -10.75 5.58 10.78
N ASN A 65 -11.28 4.77 9.85
CA ASN A 65 -12.47 3.97 10.12
C ASN A 65 -12.22 2.85 11.13
N ILE A 66 -11.03 2.22 11.10
CA ILE A 66 -10.63 1.24 12.12
C ILE A 66 -10.53 1.91 13.49
N GLN A 67 -9.92 3.09 13.59
CA GLN A 67 -9.84 3.83 14.85
C GLN A 67 -11.23 4.17 15.40
N LYS A 68 -12.14 4.64 14.54
CA LYS A 68 -13.55 4.90 14.92
C LYS A 68 -14.25 3.64 15.41
N PHE A 69 -14.05 2.51 14.71
CA PHE A 69 -14.64 1.24 15.10
C PHE A 69 -14.14 0.80 16.49
N VAL A 70 -12.83 0.82 16.73
CA VAL A 70 -12.25 0.46 18.03
C VAL A 70 -12.75 1.40 19.13
N HIS A 71 -12.81 2.71 18.86
CA HIS A 71 -13.32 3.69 19.83
C HIS A 71 -14.77 3.40 20.21
N PHE A 72 -15.62 3.10 19.24
CA PHE A 72 -17.02 2.74 19.47
C PHE A 72 -17.14 1.45 20.29
N GLN A 73 -16.40 0.40 19.94
CA GLN A 73 -16.41 -0.87 20.68
C GLN A 73 -15.97 -0.69 22.13
N LEU A 74 -14.86 0.03 22.37
CA LEU A 74 -14.37 0.32 23.73
C LEU A 74 -15.38 1.13 24.55
N THR A 75 -16.03 2.12 23.93
CA THR A 75 -17.06 2.93 24.60
C THR A 75 -18.21 2.07 25.07
N ILE A 76 -18.70 1.15 24.23
CA ILE A 76 -19.77 0.21 24.60
C ILE A 76 -19.30 -0.72 25.71
N SER A 77 -18.10 -1.30 25.59
CA SER A 77 -17.58 -2.27 26.56
C SER A 77 -17.31 -1.67 27.94
N LEU A 78 -17.06 -0.36 28.06
CA LEU A 78 -16.84 0.32 29.34
C LEU A 78 -18.11 0.95 29.94
N ALA A 79 -19.11 1.25 29.10
CA ALA A 79 -20.38 1.84 29.55
C ALA A 79 -21.37 0.80 30.07
N LEU A 80 -21.17 -0.48 29.74
CA LEU A 80 -21.88 -1.64 30.27
C LEU A 80 -21.11 -2.25 31.45
#